data_AF-A0A966BVZ2-F1
#
_entry.id   AF-A0A966BVZ2-F1
#
_cell.length_a   1.000
_cell.length_b   1.000
_cell.length_c   1.000
_cell.angle_alpha   90.00
_cell.angle_beta   90.00
_cell.angle_gamma   90.00
#
_symmetry.space_group_name_H-M   'P 1'
#
loop_
_entity.id
_entity.type
_entity.pdbx_description
1 polymer ?
#
loop_
_entity_poly.entity_id
_entity_poly.type
_entity_poly.pdbx_seq_one_letter_code
_entity_poly.pdbx_strand_id
1 'polypeptide(L)'
;MKKFTLYSSVFLLLFALVPGALAGSVVLEPVEKEGFLSTEKCAAAGEFKDCYLENYACGSDDCFKNVEPGTSLPVTIVLYSHKEGHTYIVDVSKLNPSDIDEGINRNEVTIIGEYDKETNTIMATEFRAPPPPKKSFFKGCL
;
A
#
# COMPACT_ATOMS: atom_id res chain seq x y z
N MET A 1 -33.92 56.85 -28.43
CA MET A 1 -32.87 56.01 -29.06
C MET A 1 -31.55 56.21 -28.31
N LYS A 2 -30.84 55.11 -28.07
CA LYS A 2 -29.41 54.94 -27.72
C LYS A 2 -28.93 55.28 -26.28
N LYS A 3 -28.68 54.17 -25.56
CA LYS A 3 -27.81 54.02 -24.39
C LYS A 3 -26.35 54.30 -24.76
N PHE A 4 -25.56 54.80 -23.81
CA PHE A 4 -24.09 54.71 -23.82
C PHE A 4 -23.58 54.31 -22.42
N THR A 5 -23.00 53.12 -22.39
CA THR A 5 -21.98 52.55 -21.49
C THR A 5 -20.71 53.45 -21.52
N LEU A 6 -19.76 53.53 -20.58
CA LEU A 6 -18.99 52.50 -19.87
C LEU A 6 -17.94 53.22 -18.94
N TYR A 7 -17.70 52.69 -17.72
CA TYR A 7 -16.43 52.62 -16.94
C TYR A 7 -15.74 53.88 -16.35
N SER A 8 -15.41 53.83 -15.05
CA SER A 8 -14.08 53.42 -14.57
C SER A 8 -13.86 53.80 -13.09
N SER A 9 -13.11 52.95 -12.38
CA SER A 9 -12.31 53.28 -11.19
C SER A 9 -12.98 53.23 -9.81
N VAL A 10 -13.29 52.02 -9.32
CA VAL A 10 -13.15 51.71 -7.88
C VAL A 10 -12.35 50.43 -7.76
N PHE A 11 -11.04 50.61 -7.66
CA PHE A 11 -10.06 49.58 -7.33
C PHE A 11 -9.44 50.00 -6.01
N LEU A 12 -9.81 49.34 -4.91
CA LEU A 12 -8.92 49.20 -3.76
C LEU A 12 -9.35 48.01 -2.92
N LEU A 13 -8.62 46.93 -3.16
CA LEU A 13 -8.56 45.70 -2.39
C LEU A 13 -8.25 45.96 -0.92
N LEU A 14 -9.05 45.38 -0.03
CA LEU A 14 -8.62 44.97 1.31
C LEU A 14 -9.07 43.51 1.50
N PHE A 15 -8.37 42.60 0.83
CA PHE A 15 -8.39 41.18 1.21
C PHE A 15 -7.47 41.05 2.42
N ALA A 16 -8.06 40.98 3.61
CA ALA A 16 -7.36 40.54 4.81
C ALA A 16 -6.91 39.09 4.58
N LEU A 17 -5.60 38.91 4.35
CA LEU A 17 -4.95 37.61 4.33
C LEU A 17 -5.03 37.04 5.75
N VAL A 18 -5.96 36.10 5.97
CA VAL A 18 -5.93 35.19 7.11
C VAL A 18 -5.03 34.02 6.70
N PRO A 19 -3.86 33.81 7.32
CA PRO A 19 -3.13 32.56 7.13
C PRO A 19 -3.88 31.48 7.91
N GLY A 20 -4.83 30.82 7.23
CA GLY A 20 -5.41 29.58 7.70
C GLY A 20 -4.34 28.49 7.62
N ALA A 21 -3.66 28.25 8.73
CA ALA A 21 -2.88 27.03 8.91
C ALA A 21 -3.87 25.86 8.87
N LEU A 22 -3.97 25.21 7.71
CA LEU A 22 -4.55 23.88 7.58
C LEU A 22 -3.62 22.92 8.32
N ALA A 23 -3.85 22.78 9.62
CA ALA A 23 -3.40 21.61 10.35
C ALA A 23 -4.21 20.43 9.78
N GLY A 24 -3.65 19.75 8.78
CA GLY A 24 -4.15 18.46 8.32
C GLY A 24 -4.03 17.48 9.47
N SER A 25 -5.14 17.20 10.14
CA SER A 25 -5.23 16.07 11.05
C SER A 25 -5.08 14.80 10.21
N VAL A 26 -3.98 14.05 10.38
CA VAL A 26 -3.85 12.73 9.78
C VAL A 26 -4.99 11.88 10.35
N VAL A 27 -5.98 11.58 9.51
CA VAL A 27 -7.14 10.76 9.90
C VAL A 27 -6.72 9.31 9.71
N LEU A 28 -6.23 8.71 10.79
CA LEU A 28 -5.99 7.28 10.87
C LEU A 28 -7.32 6.57 11.14
N GLU A 29 -7.76 5.73 10.22
CA GLU A 29 -8.99 4.95 10.37
C GLU A 29 -8.66 3.48 10.67
N PRO A 30 -9.27 2.85 11.68
CA PRO A 30 -9.07 1.43 11.91
C PRO A 30 -9.61 0.62 10.72
N VAL A 31 -8.79 -0.27 10.18
CA VAL A 31 -9.13 -1.11 9.02
C VAL A 31 -8.77 -2.57 9.27
N GLU A 32 -9.55 -3.45 8.65
CA GLU A 32 -9.25 -4.86 8.47
C GLU A 32 -9.34 -5.16 6.97
N LYS A 33 -8.22 -5.55 6.37
CA LYS A 33 -8.11 -5.79 4.93
C LYS A 33 -7.59 -7.19 4.68
N GLU A 34 -8.28 -7.89 3.79
CA GLU A 34 -7.92 -9.23 3.32
C GLU A 34 -7.39 -9.12 1.89
N GLY A 35 -6.33 -9.88 1.59
CA GLY A 35 -5.74 -9.87 0.26
C GLY A 35 -4.51 -10.76 0.09
N PHE A 36 -3.77 -10.44 -0.96
CA PHE A 36 -2.50 -11.08 -1.30
C PHE A 36 -1.35 -10.21 -0.81
N LEU A 37 -0.53 -10.74 0.11
CA LEU A 37 0.61 -10.01 0.66
C LEU A 37 1.85 -10.29 -0.20
N SER A 38 2.53 -9.24 -0.67
CA SER A 38 3.72 -9.37 -1.52
C SER A 38 4.59 -8.11 -1.44
N THR A 39 5.63 -8.04 -2.27
CA THR A 39 6.40 -6.79 -2.44
C THR A 39 5.77 -5.92 -3.53
N GLU A 40 6.00 -4.60 -3.45
CA GLU A 40 5.47 -3.62 -4.40
C GLU A 40 5.80 -3.97 -5.86
N LYS A 41 7.01 -4.47 -6.11
CA LYS A 41 7.44 -4.87 -7.46
C LYS A 41 6.68 -6.08 -7.98
N CYS A 42 6.54 -7.12 -7.17
CA CYS A 42 5.74 -8.29 -7.53
C CYS A 42 4.31 -7.88 -7.89
N ALA A 43 3.70 -7.01 -7.07
CA ALA A 43 2.36 -6.51 -7.31
C ALA A 43 2.26 -5.64 -8.57
N ALA A 44 3.23 -4.75 -8.82
CA ALA A 44 3.27 -3.89 -10.01
C ALA A 44 3.46 -4.67 -11.32
N ALA A 45 4.22 -5.77 -11.28
CA ALA A 45 4.38 -6.67 -12.41
C ALA A 45 3.16 -7.61 -12.63
N GLY A 46 2.21 -7.65 -11.68
CA GLY A 46 1.12 -8.63 -11.68
C GLY A 46 1.58 -10.06 -11.37
N GLU A 47 2.81 -10.22 -10.90
CA GLU A 47 3.46 -11.48 -10.58
C GLU A 47 3.14 -11.93 -9.16
N PHE A 48 1.87 -12.15 -8.86
CA PHE A 48 1.45 -12.51 -7.51
C PHE A 48 1.95 -13.93 -7.14
N LYS A 49 1.85 -14.92 -8.04
CA LYS A 49 2.29 -16.29 -7.74
C LYS A 49 3.74 -16.61 -8.10
N ASP A 50 4.26 -15.91 -9.10
CA ASP A 50 5.57 -16.21 -9.72
C ASP A 50 6.49 -15.00 -9.62
N CYS A 51 6.50 -14.32 -8.47
CA CYS A 51 7.47 -13.25 -8.26
C CYS A 51 8.88 -13.82 -8.20
N TYR A 52 9.77 -13.29 -9.06
CA TYR A 52 11.18 -13.66 -9.04
C TYR A 52 11.81 -13.41 -7.66
N LEU A 53 12.68 -14.34 -7.23
CA LEU A 53 13.35 -14.29 -5.92
C LEU A 53 14.12 -12.97 -5.70
N GLU A 54 14.62 -12.37 -6.78
CA GLU A 54 15.30 -11.07 -6.77
C GLU A 54 14.35 -9.93 -6.38
N ASN A 55 13.16 -9.86 -6.98
CA ASN A 55 12.14 -8.89 -6.62
C ASN A 55 11.60 -9.08 -5.19
N TYR A 56 11.67 -10.31 -4.68
CA TYR A 56 11.36 -10.62 -3.29
C TYR A 56 12.47 -10.17 -2.32
N ALA A 57 13.72 -10.55 -2.58
CA ALA A 57 14.83 -10.34 -1.66
C ALA A 57 15.31 -8.89 -1.61
N CYS A 58 15.12 -8.15 -2.70
CA CYS A 58 15.76 -6.85 -2.87
C CYS A 58 15.00 -5.88 -3.78
N GLY A 59 13.82 -6.27 -4.29
CA GLY A 59 12.91 -5.32 -4.93
C GLY A 59 13.37 -4.82 -6.31
N SER A 60 14.23 -5.55 -7.00
CA SER A 60 14.53 -5.30 -8.42
C SER A 60 15.11 -6.52 -9.12
N ASP A 61 14.87 -6.64 -10.43
CA ASP A 61 15.58 -7.57 -11.29
C ASP A 61 17.09 -7.32 -11.23
N ASP A 62 17.89 -8.37 -11.35
CA ASP A 62 19.35 -8.36 -11.34
C ASP A 62 19.99 -7.79 -10.06
N CYS A 63 19.23 -7.64 -8.97
CA CYS A 63 19.74 -7.08 -7.72
C CYS A 63 21.00 -7.83 -7.23
N PHE A 64 21.04 -9.15 -7.35
CA PHE A 64 22.13 -9.97 -6.81
C PHE A 64 23.47 -9.69 -7.49
N LYS A 65 23.47 -9.00 -8.64
CA LYS A 65 24.70 -8.53 -9.30
C LYS A 65 25.35 -7.35 -8.58
N ASN A 66 24.56 -6.57 -7.84
CA ASN A 66 24.98 -5.32 -7.20
C ASN A 66 24.89 -5.36 -5.67
N VAL A 67 24.29 -6.41 -5.10
CA VAL A 67 24.04 -6.56 -3.66
C VAL A 67 24.92 -7.69 -3.13
N GLU A 68 25.69 -7.42 -2.07
CA GLU A 68 26.52 -8.45 -1.45
C GLU A 68 25.64 -9.54 -0.80
N PRO A 69 26.01 -10.83 -0.95
CA PRO A 69 25.29 -11.93 -0.31
C PRO A 69 25.16 -11.71 1.20
N GLY A 70 23.94 -11.85 1.72
CA GLY A 70 23.65 -11.63 3.15
C GLY A 70 23.27 -10.19 3.51
N THR A 71 23.29 -9.26 2.55
CA THR A 71 22.75 -7.91 2.74
C THR A 71 21.22 -7.95 2.62
N SER A 72 20.52 -7.49 3.67
CA SER A 72 19.07 -7.31 3.64
C SER A 72 18.74 -5.91 3.15
N LEU A 73 17.98 -5.81 2.05
CA LEU A 73 17.48 -4.54 1.55
C LEU A 73 16.03 -4.34 1.99
N PRO A 74 15.63 -3.13 2.40
CA PRO A 74 14.25 -2.85 2.76
C PRO A 74 13.38 -2.94 1.49
N VAL A 75 12.50 -3.93 1.45
CA VAL A 75 11.50 -4.07 0.39
C VAL A 75 10.15 -3.54 0.88
N THR A 76 9.50 -2.73 0.06
CA THR A 76 8.14 -2.23 0.36
C THR A 76 7.15 -3.38 0.30
N ILE A 77 6.53 -3.70 1.42
CA ILE A 77 5.48 -4.71 1.52
C ILE A 77 4.14 -4.07 1.15
N VAL A 78 3.35 -4.79 0.36
CA VAL A 78 2.03 -4.36 -0.09
C VAL A 78 1.01 -5.47 0.08
N LEU A 79 -0.25 -5.07 0.32
CA LEU A 79 -1.41 -5.95 0.31
C LEU A 79 -2.29 -5.61 -0.89
N TYR A 80 -2.41 -6.54 -1.83
CA TYR A 80 -3.38 -6.43 -2.91
C TYR A 80 -4.72 -7.00 -2.47
N SER A 81 -5.72 -6.13 -2.26
CA SER A 81 -7.06 -6.57 -1.90
C SER A 81 -7.84 -7.00 -3.14
N HIS A 82 -8.08 -8.30 -3.28
CA HIS A 82 -8.87 -8.85 -4.38
C HIS A 82 -10.31 -8.33 -4.43
N LYS A 83 -10.89 -8.00 -3.27
CA LYS A 83 -12.27 -7.50 -3.17
C LYS A 83 -12.41 -6.09 -3.72
N GLU A 84 -11.36 -5.28 -3.55
CA GLU A 84 -11.37 -3.85 -3.88
C GLU A 84 -10.61 -3.55 -5.18
N GLY A 85 -9.76 -4.49 -5.64
CA GLY A 85 -8.89 -4.25 -6.80
C GLY A 85 -7.83 -3.19 -6.52
N HIS A 86 -7.48 -2.99 -5.25
CA HIS A 86 -6.59 -1.92 -4.79
C HIS A 86 -5.40 -2.50 -4.03
N THR A 87 -4.24 -1.87 -4.20
CA THR A 87 -3.00 -2.18 -3.49
C THR A 87 -2.79 -1.17 -2.38
N TYR A 88 -2.53 -1.66 -1.17
CA TYR A 88 -2.18 -0.86 -0.01
C TYR A 88 -0.73 -1.08 0.35
N ILE A 89 -0.02 -0.01 0.70
CA ILE A 89 1.29 -0.14 1.34
C ILE A 89 1.04 -0.65 2.76
N VAL A 90 1.88 -1.57 3.25
CA VAL A 90 1.75 -2.11 4.59
C VAL A 90 3.02 -1.79 5.37
N ASP A 91 2.88 -0.96 6.40
CA ASP A 91 3.95 -0.78 7.39
C ASP A 91 3.87 -1.92 8.40
N VAL A 92 4.85 -2.82 8.32
CA VAL A 92 4.97 -4.02 9.16
C VAL A 92 5.90 -3.80 10.36
N SER A 93 6.36 -2.58 10.62
CA SER A 93 7.37 -2.27 11.66
C SER A 93 6.96 -2.69 13.08
N LYS A 94 5.65 -2.86 13.33
CA LYS A 94 5.10 -3.31 14.62
C LYS A 94 4.81 -4.81 14.69
N LEU A 95 4.99 -5.55 13.58
CA LEU A 95 4.73 -6.99 13.49
C LEU A 95 6.03 -7.78 13.66
N ASN A 96 5.90 -9.06 14.03
CA ASN A 96 7.05 -9.97 14.07
C ASN A 96 7.45 -10.34 12.63
N PRO A 97 8.73 -10.22 12.24
CA PRO A 97 9.18 -10.60 10.90
C PRO A 97 8.78 -12.02 10.49
N SER A 98 8.78 -12.98 11.43
CA SER A 98 8.37 -14.36 11.15
C SER A 98 6.93 -14.47 10.68
N ASP A 99 6.02 -13.64 11.20
CA ASP A 99 4.61 -13.66 10.81
C ASP A 99 4.45 -13.15 9.36
N ILE A 100 5.25 -12.13 8.99
CA ILE A 100 5.28 -11.60 7.63
C ILE A 100 5.84 -12.62 6.65
N ASP A 101 6.92 -13.31 7.01
CA ASP A 101 7.52 -14.37 6.20
C ASP A 101 6.54 -15.53 5.93
N GLU A 102 5.66 -15.86 6.89
CA GLU A 102 4.61 -16.87 6.68
C GLU A 102 3.50 -16.39 5.73
N GLY A 103 3.18 -15.09 5.76
CA GLY A 103 2.13 -14.47 4.95
C GLY A 103 2.55 -14.05 3.55
N ILE A 104 3.83 -13.82 3.32
CA ILE A 104 4.28 -13.26 2.06
C ILE A 104 4.15 -14.25 0.91
N ASN A 105 3.75 -13.73 -0.25
CA ASN A 105 3.32 -14.48 -1.41
C ASN A 105 2.17 -15.47 -1.14
N ARG A 106 1.35 -15.21 -0.11
CA ARG A 106 0.13 -15.96 0.18
C ARG A 106 -1.11 -15.09 -0.06
N ASN A 107 -2.19 -15.76 -0.44
CA ASN A 107 -3.51 -15.15 -0.57
C ASN A 107 -4.32 -15.38 0.71
N GLU A 108 -5.42 -14.64 0.87
CA GLU A 108 -6.32 -14.70 2.03
C GLU A 108 -5.62 -14.33 3.35
N VAL A 109 -4.60 -13.47 3.26
CA VAL A 109 -3.93 -12.86 4.41
C VAL A 109 -4.77 -11.70 4.90
N THR A 110 -4.95 -11.58 6.21
CA THR A 110 -5.66 -10.44 6.81
C THR A 110 -4.69 -9.55 7.58
N ILE A 111 -4.67 -8.27 7.23
CA ILE A 111 -3.94 -7.20 7.94
C ILE A 111 -4.94 -6.34 8.68
N ILE A 112 -4.70 -6.12 9.97
CA ILE A 112 -5.49 -5.26 10.83
C ILE A 112 -4.59 -4.13 11.33
N GLY A 113 -5.09 -2.90 11.28
CA GLY A 113 -4.31 -1.75 11.70
C GLY A 113 -5.02 -0.43 11.45
N GLU A 114 -4.23 0.63 11.31
CA GLU A 114 -4.70 1.98 11.04
C GLU A 114 -4.34 2.39 9.62
N TYR A 115 -5.31 2.83 8.83
CA TYR A 115 -5.12 3.28 7.46
C TYR A 115 -4.89 4.78 7.40
N ASP A 116 -3.76 5.16 6.81
CA ASP A 116 -3.45 6.52 6.40
C ASP A 116 -3.80 6.70 4.91
N LYS A 117 -4.81 7.54 4.67
CA LYS A 117 -5.27 7.89 3.32
C LYS A 117 -4.28 8.74 2.53
N GLU A 118 -3.44 9.53 3.19
CA GLU A 118 -2.51 10.44 2.51
C GLU A 118 -1.37 9.66 1.85
N THR A 119 -0.87 8.64 2.55
CA THR A 119 0.25 7.81 2.08
C THR A 119 -0.20 6.48 1.46
N ASN A 120 -1.50 6.17 1.52
CA ASN A 120 -2.06 4.86 1.15
C ASN A 120 -1.41 3.70 1.93
N THR A 121 -1.12 3.93 3.21
CA THR A 121 -0.38 3.00 4.07
C THR A 121 -1.28 2.46 5.17
N ILE A 122 -1.27 1.15 5.37
CA ILE A 122 -1.85 0.48 6.54
C ILE A 122 -0.73 0.29 7.54
N MET A 123 -0.80 1.00 8.67
CA MET A 123 0.05 0.77 9.84
C MET A 123 -0.43 -0.49 10.55
N ALA A 124 0.17 -1.62 10.20
CA ALA A 124 -0.30 -2.92 10.68
C ALA A 124 0.00 -3.09 12.17
N THR A 125 -1.01 -3.51 12.92
CA THR A 125 -0.89 -3.83 14.36
C THR A 125 -1.11 -5.31 14.63
N GLU A 126 -1.87 -5.99 13.77
CA GLU A 126 -2.13 -7.42 13.85
C GLU A 126 -2.09 -8.04 12.45
N PHE A 127 -1.58 -9.27 12.38
CA PHE A 127 -1.51 -10.09 11.18
C PHE A 127 -2.21 -11.41 11.45
N ARG A 128 -3.00 -11.89 10.48
CA ARG A 128 -3.55 -13.24 10.50
C ARG A 128 -3.09 -13.99 9.28
N ALA A 129 -2.40 -15.10 9.55
CA ALA A 129 -1.92 -16.04 8.56
C ALA A 129 -3.08 -16.55 7.68
N PRO A 130 -2.79 -16.90 6.42
CA PRO A 130 -3.80 -17.43 5.53
C PRO A 130 -4.40 -18.72 6.11
N PRO A 131 -5.70 -18.97 5.92
CA PRO A 131 -6.31 -20.21 6.40
C PRO A 131 -5.59 -21.42 5.79
N PRO A 132 -5.48 -22.54 6.52
CA PRO A 132 -4.85 -23.75 6.01
C PRO A 132 -5.47 -24.13 4.66
N PRO A 133 -4.66 -24.59 3.68
CA PRO A 133 -5.18 -24.93 2.37
C PRO A 133 -6.35 -25.91 2.52
N LYS A 134 -7.53 -25.51 2.04
CA LYS A 134 -8.72 -26.35 2.03
C LYS A 134 -8.33 -27.65 1.33
N LYS A 135 -8.50 -28.77 2.03
CA LYS A 135 -7.99 -30.12 1.68
C LYS A 135 -7.90 -30.31 0.16
N SER A 136 -6.68 -30.56 -0.30
CA SER A 136 -6.39 -30.88 -1.69
C SER A 136 -7.31 -31.99 -2.19
N PHE A 137 -7.94 -31.74 -3.33
CA PHE A 137 -8.62 -32.73 -4.16
C PHE A 137 -7.62 -33.67 -4.85
N PHE A 138 -6.61 -34.17 -4.14
CA PHE A 138 -5.90 -35.40 -4.54
C PHE A 138 -6.84 -36.60 -4.36
N LYS A 139 -8.02 -36.56 -5.00
CA LYS A 139 -8.78 -37.75 -5.35
C LYS A 139 -8.11 -38.33 -6.60
N GLY A 140 -7.14 -39.21 -6.35
CA GLY A 140 -6.76 -40.30 -7.23
C GLY A 140 -6.25 -39.94 -8.64
N CYS A 141 -4.93 -39.96 -8.80
CA CYS A 141 -4.32 -40.70 -9.89
C CYS A 141 -3.31 -41.65 -9.24
N LEU A 142 -3.77 -42.87 -9.00
CA LEU A 142 -2.96 -44.05 -8.69
C LEU A 142 -2.57 -44.69 -10.03
#